data_AF-A0A8D8KE07-F1
#
_entry.id   AF-A0A8D8KE07-F1
#
_cell.length_a   1.000
_cell.length_b   1.000
_cell.length_c   1.000
_cell.angle_alpha   90.00
_cell.angle_beta   90.00
_cell.angle_gamma   90.00
#
_symmetry.space_group_name_H-M   'P 1'
#
loop_
_entity.id
_entity.type
_entity.pdbx_description
1 polymer ?
#
loop_
_entity_poly.entity_id
_entity_poly.type
_entity_poly.pdbx_seq_one_letter_code
_entity_poly.pdbx_strand_id
1 'polypeptide(L)'
;RMHYHLYSHKERETCSKCGATFGYRSALVRHLKKSRCSQNQTQEQSENQAVQQTPTFPCKICGQIFHSYTRMLYHRRNHQKRVSCPHCDQLFRNKNILHAHIRARRCLI
;
A
#
# COMPACT_ATOMS: atom_id res chain seq x y z
N ARG A 1 18.34 18.51 42.71
CA ARG A 1 19.30 17.40 42.46
C ARG A 1 18.51 16.21 41.92
N MET A 2 18.34 16.14 40.60
CA MET A 2 17.53 15.12 39.92
C MET A 2 18.47 14.05 39.33
N HIS A 3 18.27 12.80 39.72
CA HIS A 3 18.86 11.63 39.09
C HIS A 3 17.81 11.04 38.14
N TYR A 4 18.07 11.01 36.83
CA TYR A 4 17.40 10.07 35.94
C TYR A 4 18.37 9.48 34.93
N HIS A 5 18.37 8.16 34.95
CA HIS A 5 19.23 7.19 34.29
C HIS A 5 19.71 7.53 32.88
N LEU A 6 21.05 7.58 32.76
CA LEU A 6 21.88 7.04 31.69
C LEU A 6 21.12 6.67 30.41
N TYR A 7 21.19 7.56 29.42
CA TYR A 7 20.95 7.20 28.03
C TYR A 7 21.92 6.06 27.67
N SER A 8 21.46 4.83 27.77
CA SER A 8 22.16 3.68 27.21
C SER A 8 22.35 3.97 25.73
N HIS A 9 23.57 4.36 25.34
CA HIS A 9 23.98 4.39 23.94
C HIS A 9 23.93 2.95 23.43
N LYS A 10 22.73 2.56 22.97
CA LYS A 10 22.42 1.26 22.39
C LYS A 10 23.41 1.03 21.25
N GLU A 11 24.21 -0.03 21.37
CA GLU A 11 25.28 -0.34 20.43
C GLU A 11 24.75 -0.30 18.99
N ARG A 12 25.41 0.52 18.17
CA ARG A 12 25.05 0.63 16.76
C ARG A 12 25.48 -0.66 16.08
N GLU A 13 24.56 -1.25 15.35
CA GLU A 13 24.72 -2.55 14.70
C GLU A 13 25.28 -2.32 13.30
N THR A 14 26.47 -2.84 13.01
CA THR A 14 27.11 -2.66 11.70
C THR A 14 26.99 -3.94 10.88
N CYS A 15 26.57 -3.81 9.63
CA CYS A 15 26.56 -4.92 8.69
C CYS A 15 28.01 -5.33 8.38
N SER A 16 28.38 -6.55 8.74
CA SER A 16 29.71 -7.11 8.49
C SER A 16 30.10 -7.23 7.02
N LYS A 17 29.13 -7.13 6.09
CA LYS A 17 29.36 -7.29 4.65
C LYS A 17 29.54 -5.98 3.89
N CYS A 18 28.86 -4.92 4.30
CA CYS A 18 28.94 -3.62 3.60
C CYS A 18 29.34 -2.45 4.51
N GLY A 19 29.58 -2.71 5.80
CA GLY A 19 29.95 -1.68 6.77
C GLY A 19 28.83 -0.71 7.13
N ALA A 20 27.60 -0.92 6.65
CA ALA A 20 26.49 -0.04 6.97
C ALA A 20 26.11 -0.13 8.44
N THR A 21 26.08 1.01 9.14
CA THR A 21 25.76 1.11 10.56
C THR A 21 24.30 1.50 10.79
N PHE A 22 23.64 0.79 11.71
CA PHE A 22 22.23 0.97 12.04
C PHE A 22 22.06 1.24 13.53
N GLY A 23 21.19 2.18 13.89
CA GLY A 23 20.94 2.52 15.30
C GLY A 23 20.15 1.46 16.08
N TYR A 24 19.67 0.40 15.42
CA TYR A 24 18.89 -0.67 16.04
C TYR A 24 18.90 -1.96 15.21
N ARG A 25 18.87 -3.11 15.90
CA ARG A 25 18.91 -4.46 15.32
C ARG A 25 17.83 -4.72 14.26
N SER A 26 16.61 -4.23 14.44
CA SER A 26 15.54 -4.45 13.46
C SER A 26 15.79 -3.76 12.10
N ALA A 27 16.55 -2.66 12.07
CA ALA A 27 16.99 -2.05 10.82
C ALA A 27 18.07 -2.89 10.12
N LEU A 28 19.03 -3.42 10.87
CA LEU A 28 20.04 -4.33 10.32
C LEU A 28 19.39 -5.60 9.75
N VAL A 29 18.45 -6.22 10.47
CA VAL A 29 17.72 -7.41 10.00
C VAL A 29 16.96 -7.13 8.70
N ARG A 30 16.28 -5.98 8.61
CA ARG A 30 15.59 -5.56 7.38
C ARG A 30 16.57 -5.31 6.23
N HIS A 31 17.74 -4.73 6.51
CA HIS A 31 18.81 -4.55 5.54
C HIS A 31 19.32 -5.90 5.00
N LEU A 32 19.58 -6.88 5.88
CA LEU A 32 20.02 -8.22 5.48
C LEU A 32 18.98 -8.94 4.61
N LYS A 33 17.69 -8.80 4.90
CA LYS A 33 16.62 -9.48 4.16
C LYS A 33 16.32 -8.89 2.77
N LYS A 34 16.59 -7.60 2.57
CA LYS A 34 16.11 -6.85 1.38
C LYS A 34 17.23 -6.38 0.45
N SER A 35 18.45 -6.20 0.96
CA SER A 35 19.58 -5.68 0.19
C SER A 35 20.46 -6.81 -0.34
N ARG A 36 21.24 -6.52 -1.41
CA ARG A 36 22.26 -7.40 -2.01
C ARG A 36 23.38 -7.88 -1.04
N CYS A 37 23.26 -7.59 0.25
CA CYS A 37 24.04 -8.18 1.34
C CYS A 37 23.59 -9.60 1.74
N SER A 38 22.43 -10.07 1.25
CA SER A 38 22.01 -11.46 1.40
C SER A 38 22.67 -12.33 0.33
N GLN A 39 23.78 -12.96 0.68
CA GLN A 39 24.14 -14.24 0.12
C GLN A 39 24.50 -15.16 1.27
N ASN A 40 23.59 -16.09 1.54
CA ASN A 40 23.88 -17.51 1.70
C ASN A 40 22.66 -18.26 1.16
N GLN A 41 22.88 -18.95 0.05
CA GLN A 41 21.92 -19.84 -0.60
C GLN A 41 21.68 -21.07 0.29
N THR A 42 20.47 -21.60 0.25
CA THR A 42 20.29 -23.06 0.19
C THR A 42 19.43 -23.34 -1.04
N GLN A 43 20.08 -23.89 -2.07
CA GLN A 43 19.42 -24.58 -3.15
C GLN A 43 19.03 -25.96 -2.62
N GLU A 44 17.73 -26.23 -2.51
CA GLU A 44 17.22 -27.60 -2.60
C GLU A 44 16.10 -27.58 -3.64
N GLN A 45 16.38 -28.25 -4.75
CA GLN A 45 15.45 -28.57 -5.81
C GLN A 45 14.56 -29.70 -5.33
N SER A 46 13.25 -29.47 -5.26
CA SER A 46 12.27 -30.53 -5.51
C SER A 46 10.90 -29.89 -5.74
N GLU A 47 10.37 -30.21 -6.91
CA GLU A 47 9.06 -29.85 -7.41
C GLU A 47 7.94 -30.36 -6.48
N ASN A 48 6.79 -29.69 -6.56
CA ASN A 48 5.58 -29.82 -5.74
C ASN A 48 5.58 -29.05 -4.41
N GLN A 49 5.01 -27.85 -4.42
CA GLN A 49 3.82 -27.56 -3.60
C GLN A 49 3.31 -26.12 -3.79
N ALA A 50 1.99 -26.05 -3.97
CA ALA A 50 1.12 -24.91 -3.74
C ALA A 50 1.40 -23.63 -4.55
N VAL A 51 0.51 -23.39 -5.53
CA VAL A 51 0.13 -22.03 -5.94
C VAL A 51 0.00 -21.19 -4.67
N GLN A 52 0.95 -20.29 -4.41
CA GLN A 52 0.80 -19.27 -3.40
C GLN A 52 -0.32 -18.36 -3.90
N GLN A 53 -1.56 -18.72 -3.58
CA GLN A 53 -2.73 -17.89 -3.80
C GLN A 53 -2.58 -16.71 -2.84
N THR A 54 -1.77 -15.71 -3.22
CA THR A 54 -1.74 -14.44 -2.51
C THR A 54 -3.18 -13.92 -2.52
N PRO A 55 -3.80 -13.62 -1.36
CA PRO A 55 -5.17 -13.15 -1.34
C PRO A 55 -5.30 -11.91 -2.22
N THR A 56 -6.07 -12.05 -3.30
CA THR A 56 -6.36 -10.95 -4.22
C THR A 56 -7.67 -10.29 -3.83
N PHE A 57 -7.70 -8.96 -3.91
CA PHE A 57 -8.85 -8.14 -3.56
C PHE A 57 -9.31 -7.39 -4.82
N PRO A 58 -10.22 -7.98 -5.63
CA PRO A 58 -10.72 -7.32 -6.82
C PRO A 58 -11.68 -6.19 -6.46
N CYS A 59 -11.59 -5.09 -7.22
CA CYS A 59 -12.57 -4.02 -7.14
C CYS A 59 -13.87 -4.43 -7.83
N LYS A 60 -14.99 -4.46 -7.10
CA LYS A 60 -16.29 -4.85 -7.67
C LYS A 60 -16.88 -3.86 -8.70
N ILE A 61 -16.25 -2.69 -8.88
CA ILE A 61 -16.73 -1.63 -9.78
C ILE A 61 -16.01 -1.68 -11.13
N CYS A 62 -14.70 -1.88 -11.14
CA CYS A 62 -13.89 -1.89 -12.37
C CYS A 62 -13.07 -3.16 -12.59
N GLY A 63 -13.18 -4.16 -11.72
CA GLY A 63 -12.45 -5.43 -11.82
C GLY A 63 -10.96 -5.37 -11.47
N GLN A 64 -10.40 -4.20 -11.20
CA GLN A 64 -8.96 -4.06 -10.92
C GLN A 64 -8.55 -4.86 -9.68
N ILE A 65 -7.49 -5.67 -9.82
CA ILE A 65 -7.00 -6.58 -8.79
C ILE A 65 -5.93 -5.90 -7.94
N PHE A 66 -6.04 -6.06 -6.61
CA PHE A 66 -5.07 -5.56 -5.65
C PHE A 66 -4.58 -6.69 -4.75
N HIS A 67 -3.31 -6.66 -4.37
CA HIS A 67 -2.72 -7.61 -3.40
C HIS A 67 -2.78 -7.11 -1.95
N SER A 68 -3.59 -6.07 -1.68
CA SER A 68 -3.80 -5.52 -0.35
C SER A 68 -5.23 -5.00 -0.23
N TYR A 69 -5.94 -5.46 0.81
CA TYR A 69 -7.30 -5.03 1.10
C TYR A 69 -7.39 -3.51 1.33
N THR A 70 -6.45 -2.94 2.08
CA THR A 70 -6.38 -1.49 2.35
C THR A 70 -6.20 -0.68 1.07
N ARG A 71 -5.37 -1.15 0.13
CA ARG A 71 -5.16 -0.49 -1.16
C ARG A 71 -6.42 -0.54 -2.02
N MET A 72 -7.10 -1.69 -2.06
CA MET A 72 -8.41 -1.81 -2.72
C MET A 72 -9.45 -0.87 -2.11
N LEU A 73 -9.53 -0.79 -0.78
CA LEU A 73 -10.45 0.13 -0.09
C LEU A 73 -10.17 1.60 -0.41
N TYR A 74 -8.90 2.01 -0.43
CA TYR A 74 -8.52 3.37 -0.84
C TYR A 74 -8.88 3.63 -2.31
N HIS A 75 -8.58 2.68 -3.21
CA HIS A 75 -9.00 2.77 -4.60
C HIS A 75 -10.53 2.89 -4.74
N ARG A 76 -11.30 2.15 -3.93
CA ARG A 76 -12.76 2.24 -3.91
C ARG A 76 -13.26 3.62 -3.50
N ARG A 77 -12.49 4.38 -2.72
CA ARG A 77 -12.81 5.79 -2.43
C ARG A 77 -12.68 6.69 -3.66
N ASN A 78 -11.92 6.31 -4.69
CA ASN A 78 -11.92 7.04 -5.96
C ASN A 78 -13.18 6.72 -6.80
N HIS A 79 -13.82 5.57 -6.54
CA HIS A 79 -15.14 5.27 -7.11
C HIS A 79 -16.28 5.96 -6.34
N GLN A 80 -16.12 6.12 -5.01
CA GLN A 80 -16.95 7.03 -4.23
C GLN A 80 -16.63 8.46 -4.68
N LYS A 81 -17.46 9.19 -5.43
CA LYS A 81 -18.90 9.20 -5.47
C LYS A 81 -19.26 9.87 -6.80
N ARG A 82 -19.47 9.08 -7.86
CA ARG A 82 -20.17 9.64 -9.01
C ARG A 82 -21.61 9.92 -8.59
N VAL A 83 -22.06 11.15 -8.78
CA VAL A 83 -23.42 11.59 -8.47
C VAL A 83 -24.21 11.50 -9.76
N SER A 84 -25.28 10.70 -9.76
CA SER A 84 -26.17 10.57 -10.90
C SER A 84 -27.04 11.82 -11.02
N CYS A 85 -27.30 12.22 -12.26
CA CYS A 85 -28.41 13.13 -12.50
C CYS A 85 -29.73 12.40 -12.23
N PRO A 86 -30.73 13.05 -11.58
CA PRO A 86 -32.07 12.47 -11.42
C PRO A 86 -32.90 12.50 -12.71
N HIS A 87 -32.39 13.13 -13.78
CA HIS A 87 -33.12 13.33 -15.03
C HIS A 87 -32.43 12.70 -16.25
N CYS A 88 -31.22 12.15 -16.11
CA CYS A 88 -30.53 11.39 -17.16
C CYS A 88 -29.49 10.44 -16.56
N ASP A 89 -28.92 9.57 -17.38
CA ASP A 89 -27.94 8.55 -16.95
C ASP A 89 -26.51 9.08 -16.78
N GLN A 90 -26.33 10.40 -16.75
CA GLN A 90 -25.00 11.02 -16.62
C GLN A 90 -24.48 10.98 -15.19
N LEU A 91 -23.20 10.61 -15.06
CA LEU A 91 -22.51 10.39 -13.80
C LEU A 91 -21.39 11.41 -13.57
N PHE A 92 -21.48 12.21 -12.50
CA PHE A 92 -20.57 13.32 -12.23
C PHE A 92 -19.65 13.06 -11.04
N ARG A 93 -18.36 13.42 -11.13
CA ARG A 93 -17.38 13.19 -10.05
C ARG A 93 -17.72 13.83 -8.69
N ASN A 94 -18.62 14.83 -8.65
CA ASN A 94 -19.11 15.47 -7.43
C ASN A 94 -20.43 16.23 -7.67
N LYS A 95 -21.08 16.67 -6.58
CA LYS A 95 -22.38 17.40 -6.61
C LYS A 95 -22.30 18.76 -7.32
N ASN A 96 -21.17 19.47 -7.21
CA ASN A 96 -21.04 20.81 -7.80
C ASN A 96 -21.11 20.76 -9.33
N ILE A 97 -20.48 19.75 -9.95
CA ILE A 97 -20.54 19.56 -11.40
C ILE A 97 -21.94 19.10 -11.85
N LEU A 98 -22.59 18.23 -11.08
CA LEU A 98 -23.98 17.86 -11.35
C LEU A 98 -24.91 19.09 -11.33
N HIS A 99 -24.79 19.95 -10.31
CA HIS A 99 -25.60 21.18 -10.24
C HIS A 99 -25.31 22.14 -11.40
N ALA A 100 -24.07 22.23 -11.86
CA ALA A 100 -23.74 23.01 -13.04
C ALA A 100 -24.36 22.43 -14.32
N HIS A 101 -24.37 21.10 -14.47
CA HIS A 101 -25.04 20.40 -15.57
C HIS A 101 -26.55 20.68 -15.60
N ILE A 102 -27.23 20.58 -14.46
CA ILE A 102 -28.67 20.86 -14.34
C ILE A 102 -28.97 22.33 -14.64
N ARG A 103 -28.21 23.27 -14.04
CA ARG A 103 -28.43 24.73 -14.26
C ARG A 103 -28.19 25.15 -15.70
N ALA A 104 -27.21 24.55 -16.38
CA ALA A 104 -26.92 24.84 -17.77
C ALA A 104 -27.94 24.23 -18.75
N ARG A 105 -29.00 23.56 -18.26
CA ARG A 105 -29.97 22.80 -19.07
C ARG A 105 -29.30 21.81 -20.02
N ARG A 106 -28.13 21.30 -19.64
CA ARG A 106 -27.39 20.26 -20.39
C ARG A 106 -27.88 18.86 -20.04
N CYS A 107 -28.95 18.77 -19.26
CA CYS A 107 -29.68 17.55 -19.01
C CYS A 107 -30.79 17.46 -20.07
N LEU A 108 -30.51 16.71 -21.12
CA LEU A 108 -31.52 16.31 -22.10
C LEU A 108 -32.01 14.93 -21.64
N ILE A 109 -33.33 14.81 -21.47
CA ILE A 109 -34.04 13.55 -21.20
C ILE A 109 -34.11 12.78 -22.51
#